data_AF-A0A8I6RGL5-F1
#
_entry.id   AF-A0A8I6RGL5-F1
#
_cell.length_a   1.000
_cell.length_b   1.000
_cell.length_c   1.000
_cell.angle_alpha   90.00
_cell.angle_beta   90.00
_cell.angle_gamma   90.00
#
_symmetry.space_group_name_H-M   'P 1'
#
loop_
_entity.id
_entity.type
_entity.pdbx_description
1 polymer ?
#
loop_
_entity_poly.entity_id
_entity_poly.type
_entity_poly.pdbx_seq_one_letter_code
_entity_poly.pdbx_strand_id
1 'polypeptide(L)'
;MSLKFNPTLKTIRFLISELRKVSTAKKLREHNLVTYLFSQARRFQVTELQECRAKDEMKFLLDSYANYLHSQRKYGELLKIYGQNGERTVTDTASMLGFKLPQDPK
;
A
#
# COMPACT_ATOMS: atom_id res chain seq x y z
N MET A 1 26.82 -18.30 3.41
CA MET A 1 26.68 -16.92 2.91
C MET A 1 25.43 -16.30 3.54
N SER A 2 25.59 -15.56 4.64
CA SER A 2 24.47 -15.00 5.40
C SER A 2 23.79 -13.89 4.62
N LEU A 3 22.57 -14.13 4.13
CA LEU A 3 21.69 -13.10 3.56
C LEU A 3 21.32 -12.12 4.69
N LYS A 4 22.15 -11.08 4.89
CA LYS A 4 21.86 -10.00 5.83
C LYS A 4 20.50 -9.39 5.45
N PHE A 5 19.56 -9.54 6.36
CA PHE A 5 18.16 -9.23 6.15
C PHE A 5 17.95 -7.72 6.29
N ASN A 6 18.12 -6.98 5.19
CA ASN A 6 18.00 -5.52 5.20
C ASN A 6 16.52 -5.09 5.34
N PRO A 7 16.14 -4.32 6.38
CA PRO A 7 14.77 -3.88 6.59
C PRO A 7 14.24 -3.02 5.42
N THR A 8 15.11 -2.24 4.78
CA THR A 8 14.81 -1.47 3.57
C THR A 8 14.34 -2.33 2.39
N LEU A 9 14.89 -3.54 2.24
CA LEU A 9 14.45 -4.48 1.19
C LEU A 9 13.04 -5.02 1.45
N LYS A 10 12.63 -5.16 2.72
CA LYS A 10 11.26 -5.54 3.07
C LYS A 10 10.28 -4.43 2.70
N THR A 11 10.59 -3.18 3.06
CA THR A 11 9.75 -2.03 2.71
C THR A 11 9.64 -1.87 1.19
N ILE A 12 10.74 -2.01 0.46
CA ILE A 12 10.73 -1.94 -1.02
C ILE A 12 9.88 -3.07 -1.61
N ARG A 13 10.00 -4.31 -1.11
CA ARG A 13 9.16 -5.43 -1.57
C ARG A 13 7.69 -5.19 -1.29
N PHE A 14 7.37 -4.65 -0.12
CA PHE A 14 6.01 -4.29 0.26
C PHE A 14 5.46 -3.19 -0.66
N LEU A 15 6.23 -2.14 -0.91
CA LEU A 15 5.86 -1.04 -1.80
C LEU A 15 5.62 -1.53 -3.24
N ILE A 16 6.48 -2.42 -3.74
CA ILE A 16 6.31 -3.09 -5.04
C ILE A 16 5.02 -3.94 -5.05
N SER A 17 4.69 -4.61 -3.95
CA SER A 17 3.48 -5.41 -3.84
C SER A 17 2.21 -4.56 -3.84
N GLU A 18 2.21 -3.40 -3.19
CA GLU A 18 1.11 -2.44 -3.23
C GLU A 18 0.98 -1.80 -4.62
N LEU A 19 2.11 -1.44 -5.26
CA LEU A 19 2.11 -0.97 -6.65
C LEU A 19 1.51 -1.98 -7.63
N ARG A 20 1.71 -3.30 -7.43
CA ARG A 20 1.04 -4.33 -8.25
C ARG A 20 -0.47 -4.37 -8.08
N LYS A 21 -0.95 -4.09 -6.87
CA LYS A 21 -2.39 -4.13 -6.58
C LYS A 21 -3.10 -2.89 -7.12
N VAL A 22 -2.40 -1.76 -7.20
CA VAL A 22 -2.93 -0.49 -7.70
C VAL A 22 -2.75 -0.35 -9.22
N SER A 23 -1.65 -0.85 -9.79
CA SER A 23 -1.34 -0.71 -11.21
C SER A 23 -1.99 -1.82 -12.03
N THR A 24 -2.80 -1.43 -13.01
CA THR A 24 -3.42 -2.32 -14.01
C THR A 24 -2.43 -2.77 -15.10
N ALA A 25 -1.19 -2.29 -15.09
CA ALA A 25 -0.22 -2.51 -16.16
C ALA A 25 0.49 -3.87 -16.04
N LYS A 26 0.49 -4.63 -17.15
CA LYS A 26 1.04 -6.00 -17.27
C LYS A 26 2.52 -6.17 -16.88
N LYS A 27 3.31 -5.09 -16.86
CA LYS A 27 4.76 -5.15 -16.59
C LYS A 27 5.21 -4.09 -15.58
N LEU A 28 5.23 -4.50 -14.32
CA LEU A 28 5.71 -3.66 -13.22
C LEU A 28 7.20 -3.25 -13.33
N ARG A 29 8.00 -4.02 -14.09
CA ARG A 29 9.43 -3.70 -14.34
C ARG A 29 9.62 -2.48 -15.23
N GLU A 30 8.62 -2.15 -16.05
CA GLU A 30 8.67 -0.99 -16.97
C GLU A 30 8.13 0.28 -16.28
N HIS A 31 7.61 0.15 -15.06
CA HIS A 31 7.15 1.32 -14.31
C HIS A 31 8.38 2.12 -13.87
N ASN A 32 8.55 3.32 -14.43
CA ASN A 32 9.67 4.23 -14.14
C ASN A 32 9.89 4.43 -12.63
N LEU A 33 8.81 4.41 -11.84
CA LEU A 33 8.88 4.50 -10.38
C LEU A 33 9.61 3.32 -9.73
N VAL A 34 9.45 2.10 -10.22
CA VAL A 34 10.12 0.90 -9.67
C VAL A 34 11.61 0.95 -9.98
N THR A 35 11.97 1.30 -11.22
CA THR A 35 13.38 1.48 -11.62
C THR A 35 14.06 2.59 -10.83
N TYR A 36 13.37 3.72 -10.63
CA TYR A 36 13.84 4.82 -9.79
C TYR A 36 14.01 4.41 -8.33
N LEU A 37 13.08 3.64 -7.77
CA LEU A 37 13.16 3.16 -6.40
C LEU A 37 14.39 2.26 -6.19
N PHE A 38 14.65 1.35 -7.12
CA PHE A 38 15.83 0.49 -7.07
C PHE A 38 17.13 1.27 -7.25
N SER A 39 17.17 2.29 -8.11
CA SER A 39 18.36 3.13 -8.29
C SER A 39 18.67 3.96 -7.04
N GLN A 40 17.64 4.53 -6.39
CA GLN A 40 17.79 5.22 -5.12
C GLN A 40 18.25 4.26 -4.02
N ALA A 41 17.59 3.10 -3.87
CA ALA A 41 17.99 2.11 -2.86
C ALA A 41 19.45 1.67 -3.00
N ARG A 42 19.94 1.53 -4.24
CA ARG A 42 21.35 1.22 -4.50
C ARG A 42 22.27 2.39 -4.19
N ARG A 43 21.87 3.63 -4.49
CA ARG A 43 22.65 4.85 -4.18
C ARG A 43 22.89 5.00 -2.68
N PHE A 44 21.86 4.83 -1.86
CA PHE A 44 21.96 4.93 -0.40
C PHE A 44 22.63 3.72 0.28
N GLN A 45 22.85 2.62 -0.45
CA GLN A 45 23.62 1.47 0.05
C GLN A 45 25.14 1.68 -0.03
N VAL A 46 25.61 2.53 -0.96
CA VAL A 46 27.05 2.66 -1.30
C VAL A 46 27.73 3.85 -0.59
N THR A 47 26.97 4.83 -0.11
CA THR A 47 27.53 6.04 0.51
C THR A 47 27.88 5.85 1.99
N GLU A 48 29.01 5.20 2.27
CA GLU A 48 29.52 4.87 3.61
C GLU A 48 30.03 6.04 4.47
N LEU A 49 29.98 7.30 3.99
CA LEU A 49 30.70 8.42 4.61
C LEU A 49 29.83 9.45 5.39
N GLN A 50 28.50 9.35 5.38
CA GLN A 50 27.58 10.25 6.12
C GLN A 50 26.29 9.52 6.61
N GLU A 51 26.43 8.36 7.24
CA GLU A 51 25.45 7.28 7.07
C GLU A 51 24.23 7.15 8.00
N CYS A 52 24.17 7.67 9.22
CA CYS A 52 22.98 7.37 10.04
C CYS A 52 21.74 8.13 9.54
N ARG A 53 21.85 9.46 9.41
CA ARG A 53 20.71 10.31 9.12
C ARG A 53 20.12 10.09 7.72
N ALA A 54 20.95 10.00 6.69
CA ALA A 54 20.47 9.81 5.32
C ALA A 54 19.82 8.43 5.11
N LYS A 55 20.30 7.38 5.79
CA LYS A 55 19.68 6.05 5.75
C LYS A 55 18.32 6.04 6.44
N ASP A 56 18.21 6.69 7.59
CA ASP A 56 16.96 6.81 8.34
C ASP A 56 15.93 7.66 7.59
N GLU A 57 16.35 8.76 6.97
CA GLU A 57 15.49 9.59 6.11
C GLU A 57 14.98 8.82 4.90
N MET A 58 15.85 8.04 4.23
CA MET A 58 15.43 7.22 3.09
C MET A 58 14.45 6.12 3.52
N LYS A 59 14.68 5.48 4.67
CA LYS A 59 13.77 4.48 5.22
C LYS A 59 12.42 5.10 5.57
N PHE A 60 12.40 6.27 6.22
CA PHE A 60 11.19 7.02 6.53
C PHE A 60 10.41 7.39 5.27
N LEU A 61 11.11 7.84 4.22
CA LEU A 61 10.51 8.18 2.93
C LEU A 61 9.85 6.94 2.29
N LEU A 62 10.56 5.81 2.27
CA LEU A 62 10.02 4.53 1.76
C LEU A 62 8.79 4.07 2.54
N ASP A 63 8.84 4.11 3.87
CA ASP A 63 7.74 3.72 4.75
C ASP A 63 6.53 4.65 4.55
N SER A 64 6.76 5.96 4.37
CA SER A 64 5.72 6.95 4.10
C SER A 64 4.99 6.67 2.78
N TYR A 65 5.73 6.42 1.69
CA TYR A 65 5.13 6.07 0.41
C TYR A 65 4.40 4.72 0.45
N ALA A 66 4.96 3.74 1.15
CA ALA A 66 4.32 2.44 1.35
C ALA A 66 2.98 2.58 2.07
N ASN A 67 2.95 3.36 3.16
CA ASN A 67 1.73 3.65 3.91
C ASN A 67 0.71 4.43 3.08
N TYR A 68 1.15 5.39 2.27
CA TYR A 68 0.29 6.17 1.40
C TYR A 68 -0.42 5.29 0.35
N LEU A 69 0.32 4.41 -0.32
CA LEU A 69 -0.29 3.50 -1.30
C LEU A 69 -1.25 2.51 -0.62
N HIS A 70 -0.88 2.02 0.56
CA HIS A 70 -1.73 1.11 1.32
C HIS A 70 -3.03 1.79 1.80
N SER A 71 -2.96 3.04 2.27
CA SER A 71 -4.12 3.81 2.69
C SER A 71 -5.02 4.16 1.51
N GLN A 72 -4.45 4.47 0.35
CA GLN A 72 -5.22 4.70 -0.88
C GLN A 72 -6.00 3.46 -1.31
N ARG A 73 -5.40 2.26 -1.22
CA ARG A 73 -6.11 1.00 -1.50
C ARG A 73 -7.27 0.77 -0.53
N LYS A 74 -7.04 0.94 0.78
CA LYS A 74 -8.08 0.83 1.81
C LYS A 74 -9.19 1.86 1.61
N TYR A 75 -8.83 3.08 1.23
CA TYR A 75 -9.81 4.12 0.90
C TYR A 75 -10.69 3.70 -0.28
N GLY A 76 -10.12 3.09 -1.32
CA GLY A 76 -10.91 2.51 -2.43
C GLY A 76 -11.87 1.40 -1.98
N GLU A 77 -11.45 0.55 -1.04
CA GLU A 77 -12.33 -0.47 -0.43
C GLU A 77 -13.47 0.18 0.36
N LEU A 78 -13.16 1.19 1.16
CA LEU A 78 -14.16 1.98 1.90
C LEU A 78 -15.12 2.68 0.93
N LEU A 79 -14.63 3.27 -0.16
CA LEU A 79 -15.49 3.93 -1.14
C LEU A 79 -16.46 2.96 -1.81
N LYS A 80 -16.05 1.71 -2.06
CA LYS A 80 -16.96 0.66 -2.55
C LYS A 80 -18.03 0.32 -1.52
N ILE A 81 -17.65 0.23 -0.24
CA ILE A 81 -18.57 -0.13 0.84
C ILE A 81 -19.51 1.03 1.20
N TYR A 82 -19.03 2.27 1.17
CA TYR A 82 -19.71 3.45 1.74
C TYR A 82 -20.07 4.54 0.72
N GLY A 83 -19.37 4.64 -0.41
CA GLY A 83 -19.40 5.85 -1.27
C GLY A 83 -20.12 5.76 -2.61
N GLN A 84 -20.46 4.58 -3.13
CA GLN A 84 -20.90 4.44 -4.54
C GLN A 84 -22.36 4.04 -4.81
N ASN A 85 -23.22 3.91 -3.80
CA ASN A 85 -24.63 3.58 -4.02
C ASN A 85 -25.45 4.74 -3.46
N GLY A 86 -26.18 5.46 -4.31
CA GLY A 86 -26.98 6.67 -3.99
C GLY A 86 -27.91 6.54 -2.78
N GLU A 87 -29.22 6.55 -2.97
CA GLU A 87 -30.15 6.23 -1.87
C GLU A 87 -30.10 4.72 -1.59
N ARG A 88 -29.52 4.33 -0.44
CA ARG A 88 -29.48 2.93 0.00
C ARG A 88 -30.82 2.52 0.57
N THR A 89 -31.25 1.30 0.25
CA THR A 89 -32.47 0.74 0.86
C THR A 89 -32.26 0.45 2.35
N VAL A 90 -33.35 0.43 3.11
CA VAL A 90 -33.34 0.11 4.56
C VAL A 90 -32.79 -1.30 4.81
N THR A 91 -33.02 -2.24 3.89
CA THR A 91 -32.48 -3.61 3.93
C THR A 91 -30.97 -3.66 3.76
N ASP A 92 -30.41 -2.88 2.82
CA ASP A 92 -28.98 -2.84 2.56
C ASP A 92 -28.21 -2.21 3.73
N THR A 93 -28.77 -1.15 4.31
CA THR A 93 -28.20 -0.48 5.49
C THR A 93 -28.26 -1.34 6.74
N ALA A 94 -29.39 -2.03 6.98
CA ALA A 94 -29.49 -2.98 8.08
C ALA A 94 -28.47 -4.13 7.95
N SER A 95 -28.37 -4.73 6.76
CA SER A 95 -27.42 -5.82 6.50
C SER A 95 -25.96 -5.39 6.68
N MET A 96 -25.63 -4.19 6.23
CA MET A 96 -24.30 -3.59 6.39
C MET A 96 -23.91 -3.33 7.85
N LEU A 97 -24.90 -2.98 8.68
CA LEU A 97 -24.71 -2.74 10.11
C LEU A 97 -24.83 -4.03 10.95
N GLY A 98 -25.23 -5.16 10.34
CA GLY A 98 -25.47 -6.43 11.03
C GLY A 98 -26.83 -6.54 11.72
N PHE A 99 -27.80 -5.69 11.35
CA PHE A 99 -29.18 -5.77 11.81
C PHE A 99 -30.03 -6.65 10.87
N LYS A 100 -30.91 -7.48 11.45
CA LYS A 100 -31.94 -8.22 10.71
C LYS A 100 -33.22 -7.39 10.65
N LEU A 101 -33.95 -7.41 9.54
CA LEU A 101 -35.24 -6.73 9.48
C LEU A 101 -36.31 -7.54 10.20
N PRO A 102 -37.36 -6.89 10.77
CA PRO A 102 -38.47 -7.58 11.43
C PRO A 102 -39.25 -8.56 10.53
N GLN A 103 -39.04 -8.51 9.21
CA GLN A 103 -39.67 -9.38 8.22
C GLN A 103 -38.85 -10.62 7.87
N ASP A 104 -37.60 -10.73 8.30
CA ASP A 104 -36.79 -11.94 8.08
C ASP A 104 -37.19 -13.05 9.07
N PRO A 105 -37.34 -14.31 8.62
CA PRO A 105 -37.64 -15.42 9.52
C PRO A 105 -36.48 -15.61 10.50
N LYS A 106 -36.83 -15.87 11.77
CA LYS A 106 -35.90 -15.97 12.91
C LYS A 106 -34.74 -16.94 12.66
#